data_AF-A0A534JW82-F1
#
_entry.id   AF-A0A534JW82-F1
#
_cell.length_a   1.000
_cell.length_b   1.000
_cell.length_c   1.000
_cell.angle_alpha   90.00
_cell.angle_beta   90.00
_cell.angle_gamma   90.00
#
_symmetry.space_group_name_H-M   'P 1'
#
loop_
_entity.id
_entity.type
_entity.pdbx_description
1 polymer ?
#
loop_
_entity_poly.entity_id
_entity_poly.type
_entity_poly.pdbx_seq_one_letter_code
_entity_poly.pdbx_strand_id
1 'polypeptide(L)'
;MKAQALKIKETKNILDARQKEVDALRVELESRSAELEKREARVEAERAEFLKERDQVAASRAAIDKDLSTVRMDRDKAAAEERRVQDWARTLNEREKTTKEREDQVKRLEHELTDHLKESERKIQALVEREEVGAQRERALAETIERLSVIEKGMADRDRKLANREEELIRLQNERLVALETREREILKISEEMFARQKASAEQHESVVELQNTLRDELNHLADEREKLAVKEKSLLEAERYITAALEASGIDLPDEPEERTPPPPPAVEMQPPRPPSRAGTTAVAQAPLHDEIFEDEPVETKPRVSRADALERMTKALETAKRARDAGKNVSDIRKSLKQARASFESGDYDAASRLAAEILRELEAVVAAR
;
A
#
# COMPACT_ATOMS: atom_id res chain seq x y z
N MET A 1 -192.48 23.88 66.63
CA MET A 1 -191.92 22.52 66.43
C MET A 1 -191.33 22.27 65.03
N LYS A 2 -191.95 22.64 63.89
CA LYS A 2 -191.38 22.37 62.54
C LYS A 2 -190.21 23.27 62.09
N ALA A 3 -190.10 24.51 62.58
CA ALA A 3 -189.03 25.45 62.17
C ALA A 3 -187.65 25.18 62.81
N GLN A 4 -187.60 24.53 63.98
CA GLN A 4 -186.33 24.13 64.62
C GLN A 4 -185.69 22.92 63.93
N ALA A 5 -186.49 21.97 63.43
CA ALA A 5 -185.98 20.79 62.72
C ALA A 5 -185.33 21.12 61.36
N LEU A 6 -185.83 22.14 60.64
CA LEU A 6 -185.21 22.62 59.40
C LEU A 6 -183.88 23.34 59.66
N LYS A 7 -183.81 24.19 60.67
CA LYS A 7 -182.54 24.82 61.09
C LYS A 7 -181.49 23.80 61.56
N ILE A 8 -181.90 22.74 62.26
CA ILE A 8 -181.01 21.65 62.65
C ILE A 8 -180.52 20.85 61.42
N LYS A 9 -181.39 20.63 60.43
CA LYS A 9 -181.01 19.93 59.18
C LYS A 9 -180.07 20.77 58.30
N GLU A 10 -180.30 22.08 58.25
CA GLU A 10 -179.47 23.04 57.51
C GLU A 10 -178.11 23.24 58.18
N THR A 11 -178.07 23.39 59.51
CA THR A 11 -176.80 23.42 60.27
C THR A 11 -176.04 22.10 60.17
N LYS A 12 -176.73 20.96 60.17
CA LYS A 12 -176.11 19.65 59.90
C LYS A 12 -175.52 19.57 58.48
N ASN A 13 -176.25 20.02 57.46
CA ASN A 13 -175.72 20.05 56.08
C ASN A 13 -174.51 20.97 55.95
N ILE A 14 -174.51 22.12 56.65
CA ILE A 14 -173.36 23.03 56.70
C ILE A 14 -172.17 22.39 57.43
N LEU A 15 -172.42 21.68 58.54
CA LEU A 15 -171.41 20.92 59.26
C LEU A 15 -170.84 19.77 58.43
N ASP A 16 -171.68 19.01 57.72
CA ASP A 16 -171.24 17.94 56.82
C ASP A 16 -170.46 18.50 55.62
N ALA A 17 -170.83 19.67 55.10
CA ALA A 17 -170.08 20.36 54.05
C ALA A 17 -168.72 20.88 54.57
N ARG A 18 -168.69 21.48 55.77
CA ARG A 18 -167.45 21.89 56.42
C ARG A 18 -166.56 20.71 56.79
N GLN A 19 -167.13 19.58 57.20
CA GLN A 19 -166.38 18.36 57.47
C GLN A 19 -165.74 17.82 56.19
N LYS A 20 -166.48 17.78 55.09
CA LYS A 20 -165.94 17.41 53.76
C LYS A 20 -164.85 18.37 53.29
N GLU A 21 -164.99 19.67 53.55
CA GLU A 21 -163.97 20.67 53.22
C GLU A 21 -162.71 20.49 54.07
N VAL A 22 -162.86 20.21 55.38
CA VAL A 22 -161.74 19.89 56.28
C VAL A 22 -161.05 18.59 55.86
N ASP A 23 -161.81 17.56 55.50
CA ASP A 23 -161.25 16.29 55.04
C ASP A 23 -160.55 16.44 53.68
N ALA A 24 -161.09 17.25 52.76
CA ALA A 24 -160.44 17.60 51.50
C ALA A 24 -159.13 18.38 51.72
N LEU A 25 -159.14 19.37 52.62
CA LEU A 25 -157.94 20.12 52.98
C LEU A 25 -156.90 19.25 53.70
N ARG A 26 -157.32 18.28 54.51
CA ARG A 26 -156.41 17.29 55.12
C ARG A 26 -155.75 16.42 54.07
N VAL A 27 -156.51 15.90 53.12
CA VAL A 27 -155.96 15.10 52.00
C VAL A 27 -155.02 15.95 51.14
N GLU A 28 -155.34 17.22 50.87
CA GLU A 28 -154.44 18.13 50.16
C GLU A 28 -153.16 18.46 50.96
N LEU A 29 -153.27 18.62 52.27
CA LEU A 29 -152.12 18.89 53.14
C LEU A 29 -151.22 17.65 53.25
N GLU A 30 -151.82 16.47 53.38
CA GLU A 30 -151.14 15.18 53.36
C GLU A 30 -150.45 14.95 52.01
N SER A 31 -151.14 15.20 50.88
CA SER A 31 -150.53 15.08 49.56
C SER A 31 -149.38 16.07 49.36
N ARG A 32 -149.54 17.33 49.80
CA ARG A 32 -148.46 18.33 49.78
C ARG A 32 -147.29 17.94 50.69
N SER A 33 -147.56 17.37 51.87
CA SER A 33 -146.52 16.91 52.78
C SER A 33 -145.73 15.73 52.20
N ALA A 34 -146.41 14.76 51.59
CA ALA A 34 -145.78 13.64 50.90
C ALA A 34 -145.01 14.10 49.65
N GLU A 35 -145.50 15.11 48.92
CA GLU A 35 -144.75 15.73 47.82
C GLU A 35 -143.49 16.46 48.30
N LEU A 36 -143.56 17.16 49.44
CA LEU A 36 -142.41 17.83 50.04
C LEU A 36 -141.39 16.82 50.53
N GLU A 37 -141.80 15.77 51.24
CA GLU A 37 -140.92 14.70 51.71
C GLU A 37 -140.25 13.97 50.52
N LYS A 38 -141.00 13.73 49.43
CA LYS A 38 -140.43 13.18 48.20
C LYS A 38 -139.41 14.12 47.54
N ARG A 39 -139.66 15.44 47.57
CA ARG A 39 -138.71 16.45 47.08
C ARG A 39 -137.46 16.53 47.98
N GLU A 40 -137.64 16.45 49.29
CA GLU A 40 -136.54 16.47 50.27
C GLU A 40 -135.65 15.24 50.10
N ALA A 41 -136.22 14.04 50.06
CA ALA A 41 -135.49 12.80 49.80
C ALA A 41 -134.75 12.82 48.45
N ARG A 42 -135.34 13.43 47.42
CA ARG A 42 -134.69 13.62 46.12
C ARG A 42 -133.49 14.57 46.22
N VAL A 43 -133.63 15.71 46.90
CA VAL A 43 -132.53 16.67 47.08
C VAL A 43 -131.41 16.07 47.93
N GLU A 44 -131.73 15.28 48.94
CA GLU A 44 -130.73 14.55 49.73
C GLU A 44 -129.96 13.52 48.89
N ALA A 45 -130.66 12.76 48.05
CA ALA A 45 -130.03 11.82 47.12
C ALA A 45 -129.10 12.55 46.13
N GLU A 46 -129.58 13.63 45.51
CA GLU A 46 -128.79 14.46 44.58
C GLU A 46 -127.57 15.09 45.29
N ARG A 47 -127.70 15.52 46.55
CA ARG A 47 -126.56 16.00 47.36
C ARG A 47 -125.56 14.90 47.67
N ALA A 48 -126.02 13.70 48.01
CA ALA A 48 -125.15 12.56 48.29
C ALA A 48 -124.39 12.11 47.03
N GLU A 49 -125.05 12.12 45.86
CA GLU A 49 -124.41 11.86 44.57
C GLU A 49 -123.38 12.95 44.23
N PHE A 50 -123.74 14.23 44.37
CA PHE A 50 -122.82 15.34 44.14
C PHE A 50 -121.58 15.28 45.04
N LEU A 51 -121.73 14.89 46.32
CA LEU A 51 -120.60 14.70 47.22
C LEU A 51 -119.67 13.56 46.75
N LYS A 52 -120.23 12.43 46.29
CA LYS A 52 -119.44 11.33 45.72
C LYS A 52 -118.69 11.78 44.47
N GLU A 53 -119.35 12.49 43.56
CA GLU A 53 -118.72 13.05 42.36
C GLU A 53 -117.61 14.04 42.71
N ARG A 54 -117.86 14.94 43.67
CA ARG A 54 -116.86 15.89 44.17
C ARG A 54 -115.64 15.16 44.72
N ASP A 55 -115.83 14.13 45.54
CA ASP A 55 -114.73 13.36 46.12
C ASP A 55 -113.98 12.54 45.06
N GLN A 56 -114.68 12.00 44.06
CA GLN A 56 -114.08 11.33 42.90
C GLN A 56 -113.25 12.30 42.04
N VAL A 57 -113.74 13.53 41.82
CA VAL A 57 -112.99 14.59 41.12
C VAL A 57 -111.77 15.03 41.95
N ALA A 58 -111.90 15.13 43.28
CA ALA A 58 -110.77 15.44 44.14
C ALA A 58 -109.69 14.33 44.09
N ALA A 59 -110.10 13.06 44.12
CA ALA A 59 -109.20 11.93 44.00
C ALA A 59 -108.53 11.87 42.62
N SER A 60 -109.25 12.14 41.52
CA SER A 60 -108.68 12.16 40.18
C SER A 60 -107.68 13.31 39.99
N ARG A 61 -107.98 14.50 40.54
CA ARG A 61 -107.03 15.62 40.57
C ARG A 61 -105.76 15.27 41.35
N ALA A 62 -105.89 14.68 42.53
CA ALA A 62 -104.73 14.26 43.34
C ALA A 62 -103.88 13.20 42.61
N ALA A 63 -104.50 12.27 41.88
CA ALA A 63 -103.79 11.30 41.05
C ALA A 63 -103.04 11.98 39.88
N ILE A 64 -103.70 12.90 39.17
CA ILE A 64 -103.09 13.68 38.08
C ILE A 64 -101.90 14.50 38.60
N ASP A 65 -102.03 15.16 39.75
CA ASP A 65 -100.94 15.94 40.34
C ASP A 65 -99.73 15.06 40.70
N LYS A 66 -100.00 13.84 41.21
CA LYS A 66 -98.96 12.85 41.48
C LYS A 66 -98.27 12.40 40.18
N ASP A 67 -99.03 12.10 39.14
CA ASP A 67 -98.51 11.69 37.83
C ASP A 67 -97.71 12.82 37.17
N LEU A 68 -98.17 14.07 37.28
CA LEU A 68 -97.44 15.25 36.83
C LEU A 68 -96.12 15.43 37.61
N SER A 69 -96.13 15.17 38.91
CA SER A 69 -94.90 15.18 39.72
C SER A 69 -93.92 14.11 39.27
N THR A 70 -94.37 12.88 39.02
CA THR A 70 -93.49 11.80 38.56
C THR A 70 -92.92 12.08 37.17
N VAL A 71 -93.75 12.57 36.23
CA VAL A 71 -93.32 12.96 34.88
C VAL A 71 -92.28 14.08 34.94
N ARG A 72 -92.44 15.06 35.83
CA ARG A 72 -91.43 16.12 36.03
C ARG A 72 -90.10 15.53 36.53
N MET A 73 -90.15 14.67 37.55
CA MET A 73 -88.94 14.03 38.07
C MET A 73 -88.23 13.18 37.01
N ASP A 74 -88.97 12.43 36.20
CA ASP A 74 -88.39 11.59 35.15
C ASP A 74 -87.85 12.43 33.99
N ARG A 75 -88.50 13.55 33.65
CA ARG A 75 -87.95 14.53 32.70
C ARG A 75 -86.64 15.13 33.21
N ASP A 76 -86.55 15.47 34.49
CA ASP A 76 -85.32 16.01 35.08
C ASP A 76 -84.20 14.96 35.09
N LYS A 77 -84.51 13.70 35.39
CA LYS A 77 -83.55 12.58 35.27
C LYS A 77 -83.08 12.39 33.82
N ALA A 78 -83.99 12.37 32.86
CA ALA A 78 -83.65 12.25 31.44
C ALA A 78 -82.76 13.41 30.97
N ALA A 79 -83.05 14.64 31.39
CA ALA A 79 -82.22 15.80 31.08
C ALA A 79 -80.82 15.70 31.73
N ALA A 80 -80.71 15.15 32.94
CA ALA A 80 -79.43 14.91 33.60
C ALA A 80 -78.61 13.81 32.89
N GLU A 81 -79.27 12.74 32.44
CA GLU A 81 -78.64 11.68 31.66
C GLU A 81 -78.19 12.18 30.28
N GLU A 82 -79.01 12.98 29.60
CA GLU A 82 -78.66 13.61 28.33
C GLU A 82 -77.39 14.47 28.47
N ARG A 83 -77.30 15.30 29.52
CA ARG A 83 -76.09 16.09 29.81
C ARG A 83 -74.88 15.19 30.05
N ARG A 84 -75.03 14.12 30.82
CA ARG A 84 -73.94 13.15 31.08
C ARG A 84 -73.46 12.50 29.78
N VAL A 85 -74.36 12.10 28.90
CA VAL A 85 -74.02 11.51 27.58
C VAL A 85 -73.32 12.54 26.70
N GLN A 86 -73.79 13.79 26.69
CA GLN A 86 -73.12 14.88 25.95
C GLN A 86 -71.69 15.12 26.47
N ASP A 87 -71.49 15.11 27.79
CA ASP A 87 -70.16 15.26 28.37
C ASP A 87 -69.25 14.06 28.04
N TRP A 88 -69.78 12.84 28.09
CA TRP A 88 -69.05 11.66 27.64
C TRP A 88 -68.65 11.76 26.16
N ALA A 89 -69.57 12.18 25.29
CA ALA A 89 -69.26 12.40 23.87
C ALA A 89 -68.16 13.44 23.67
N ARG A 90 -68.18 14.56 24.42
CA ARG A 90 -67.10 15.57 24.40
C ARG A 90 -65.78 14.98 24.85
N THR A 91 -65.74 14.25 25.97
CA THR A 91 -64.50 13.64 26.48
C THR A 91 -63.94 12.57 25.55
N LEU A 92 -64.81 11.81 24.88
CA LEU A 92 -64.40 10.82 23.89
C LEU A 92 -63.78 11.50 22.67
N ASN A 93 -64.40 12.57 22.17
CA ASN A 93 -63.87 13.32 21.03
C ASN A 93 -62.53 13.99 21.35
N GLU A 94 -62.37 14.53 22.57
CA GLU A 94 -61.09 15.07 23.03
C GLU A 94 -60.02 13.97 23.12
N ARG A 95 -60.37 12.80 23.67
CA ARG A 95 -59.46 11.65 23.70
C ARG A 95 -59.05 11.22 22.29
N GLU A 96 -60.00 11.08 21.37
CA GLU A 96 -59.74 10.73 19.97
C GLU A 96 -58.79 11.74 19.31
N LYS A 97 -59.01 13.04 19.54
CA LYS A 97 -58.11 14.10 19.06
C LYS A 97 -56.69 13.94 19.63
N THR A 98 -56.55 13.75 20.95
CA THR A 98 -55.23 13.55 21.56
C THR A 98 -54.56 12.25 21.12
N THR A 99 -55.32 11.22 20.77
CA THR A 99 -54.78 9.96 20.21
C THR A 99 -54.23 10.22 18.80
N LYS A 100 -54.98 10.93 17.95
CA LYS A 100 -54.51 11.31 16.60
C LYS A 100 -53.25 12.17 16.66
N GLU A 101 -53.19 13.15 17.57
CA GLU A 101 -52.00 13.98 17.77
C GLU A 101 -50.78 13.15 18.19
N ARG A 102 -50.97 12.14 19.07
CA ARG A 102 -49.90 11.22 19.46
C ARG A 102 -49.49 10.29 18.32
N GLU A 103 -50.43 9.78 17.53
CA GLU A 103 -50.13 8.98 16.35
C GLU A 103 -49.31 9.77 15.32
N ASP A 104 -49.65 11.03 15.09
CA ASP A 104 -48.89 11.91 14.20
C ASP A 104 -47.50 12.23 14.77
N GLN A 105 -47.39 12.39 16.10
CA GLN A 105 -46.10 12.55 16.76
C GLN A 105 -45.23 11.29 16.61
N VAL A 106 -45.80 10.10 16.78
CA VAL A 106 -45.08 8.83 16.58
C VAL A 106 -44.59 8.71 15.14
N LYS A 107 -45.42 9.00 14.13
CA LYS A 107 -45.00 8.97 12.72
C LYS A 107 -43.84 9.93 12.42
N ARG A 108 -43.84 11.12 13.03
CA ARG A 108 -42.73 12.08 12.88
C ARG A 108 -41.44 11.52 13.48
N LEU A 109 -41.51 10.99 14.71
CA LEU A 109 -40.36 10.39 15.38
C LEU A 109 -39.83 9.16 14.61
N GLU A 110 -40.71 8.33 14.05
CA GLU A 110 -40.31 7.21 13.19
C GLU A 110 -39.57 7.69 11.94
N HIS A 111 -40.01 8.78 11.31
CA HIS A 111 -39.34 9.36 10.16
C HIS A 111 -37.97 9.94 10.54
N GLU A 112 -37.89 10.71 11.64
CA GLU A 112 -36.64 11.26 12.17
C GLU A 112 -35.64 10.15 12.52
N LEU A 113 -36.08 9.08 13.18
CA LEU A 113 -35.23 7.92 13.47
C LEU A 113 -34.74 7.23 12.20
N THR A 114 -35.61 7.07 11.20
CA THR A 114 -35.24 6.47 9.91
C THR A 114 -34.19 7.32 9.19
N ASP A 115 -34.31 8.64 9.23
CA ASP A 115 -33.34 9.55 8.61
C ASP A 115 -32.01 9.57 9.37
N HIS A 116 -32.04 9.54 10.71
CA HIS A 116 -30.83 9.38 11.52
C HIS A 116 -30.13 8.05 11.27
N LEU A 117 -30.87 6.95 11.11
CA LEU A 117 -30.31 5.65 10.74
C LEU A 117 -29.61 5.73 9.38
N LYS A 118 -30.27 6.27 8.35
CA LYS A 118 -29.66 6.47 7.02
C LYS A 118 -28.42 7.35 7.06
N GLU A 119 -28.44 8.42 7.86
CA GLU A 119 -27.28 9.29 8.04
C GLU A 119 -26.12 8.54 8.73
N SER A 120 -26.43 7.74 9.75
CA SER A 120 -25.44 6.91 10.45
C SER A 120 -24.84 5.85 9.53
N GLU A 121 -25.65 5.19 8.69
CA GLU A 121 -25.19 4.23 7.68
C GLU A 121 -24.24 4.89 6.68
N ARG A 122 -24.56 6.10 6.19
CA ARG A 122 -23.66 6.88 5.31
C ARG A 122 -22.34 7.24 5.99
N LYS A 123 -22.37 7.62 7.26
CA LYS A 123 -21.15 7.92 8.04
C LYS A 123 -20.30 6.66 8.23
N ILE A 124 -20.92 5.51 8.51
CA ILE A 124 -20.23 4.23 8.61
C ILE A 124 -19.59 3.85 7.27
N GLN A 125 -20.32 3.98 6.16
CA GLN A 125 -19.78 3.73 4.81
C GLN A 125 -18.56 4.62 4.52
N ALA A 126 -18.62 5.92 4.83
CA ALA A 126 -17.49 6.82 4.64
C ALA A 126 -16.27 6.46 5.51
N LEU A 127 -16.49 5.92 6.72
CA LEU A 127 -15.41 5.40 7.57
C LEU A 127 -14.79 4.13 6.98
N VAL A 128 -15.61 3.22 6.44
CA VAL A 128 -15.13 2.00 5.76
C VAL A 128 -14.29 2.36 4.53
N GLU A 129 -14.76 3.26 3.66
CA GLU A 129 -13.99 3.71 2.49
C GLU A 129 -12.65 4.34 2.91
N ARG A 130 -12.65 5.13 3.99
CA ARG A 130 -11.43 5.70 4.55
C ARG A 130 -10.46 4.62 5.06
N GLU A 131 -10.98 3.59 5.72
CA GLU A 131 -10.19 2.46 6.22
C GLU A 131 -9.60 1.64 5.06
N GLU A 132 -10.37 1.40 4.00
CA GLU A 132 -9.89 0.73 2.78
C GLU A 132 -8.73 1.49 2.13
N VAL A 133 -8.84 2.82 2.01
CA VAL A 133 -7.74 3.67 1.52
C VAL A 133 -6.53 3.61 2.47
N GLY A 134 -6.76 3.57 3.78
CA GLY A 134 -5.72 3.35 4.79
C GLY A 134 -4.97 2.04 4.57
N ALA A 135 -5.71 0.93 4.44
CA ALA A 135 -5.15 -0.38 4.18
C ALA A 135 -4.40 -0.46 2.83
N GLN A 136 -4.86 0.25 1.79
CA GLN A 136 -4.13 0.36 0.52
C GLN A 136 -2.79 1.08 0.70
N ARG A 137 -2.74 2.16 1.47
CA ARG A 137 -1.49 2.87 1.78
C ARG A 137 -0.54 2.00 2.58
N GLU A 138 -1.03 1.26 3.57
CA GLU A 138 -0.22 0.33 4.35
C GLU A 138 0.39 -0.78 3.48
N ARG A 139 -0.40 -1.36 2.55
CA ARG A 139 0.11 -2.33 1.57
C ARG A 139 1.21 -1.73 0.69
N ALA A 140 1.00 -0.51 0.18
CA ALA A 140 2.02 0.18 -0.62
C ALA A 140 3.31 0.43 0.17
N LEU A 141 3.21 0.82 1.44
CA LEU A 141 4.37 0.97 2.32
C LEU A 141 5.08 -0.37 2.56
N ALA A 142 4.34 -1.46 2.78
CA ALA A 142 4.92 -2.79 2.92
C ALA A 142 5.71 -3.20 1.66
N GLU A 143 5.18 -2.95 0.46
CA GLU A 143 5.89 -3.20 -0.80
C GLU A 143 7.17 -2.35 -0.91
N THR A 144 7.15 -1.08 -0.49
CA THR A 144 8.36 -0.25 -0.50
C THR A 144 9.42 -0.76 0.48
N ILE A 145 9.00 -1.23 1.66
CA ILE A 145 9.90 -1.82 2.66
C ILE A 145 10.54 -3.09 2.10
N GLU A 146 9.76 -3.93 1.42
CA GLU A 146 10.28 -5.14 0.77
C GLU A 146 11.32 -4.80 -0.30
N ARG A 147 11.04 -3.81 -1.17
CA ARG A 147 12.01 -3.34 -2.18
C ARG A 147 13.30 -2.81 -1.54
N LEU A 148 13.18 -2.02 -0.47
CA LEU A 148 14.34 -1.52 0.28
C LEU A 148 15.14 -2.66 0.91
N SER A 149 14.47 -3.69 1.45
CA SER A 149 15.14 -4.88 1.99
C SER A 149 15.91 -5.65 0.91
N VAL A 150 15.37 -5.76 -0.30
CA VAL A 150 16.09 -6.37 -1.44
C VAL A 150 17.34 -5.55 -1.81
N ILE A 151 17.23 -4.22 -1.84
CA ILE A 151 18.37 -3.33 -2.11
C ILE A 151 19.44 -3.46 -1.03
N GLU A 152 19.04 -3.45 0.24
CA GLU A 152 19.93 -3.62 1.40
C GLU A 152 20.72 -4.93 1.31
N LYS A 153 20.03 -6.06 1.04
CA LYS A 153 20.68 -7.35 0.81
C LYS A 153 21.66 -7.29 -0.36
N GLY A 154 21.26 -6.66 -1.47
CA GLY A 154 22.12 -6.47 -2.63
C GLY A 154 23.35 -5.59 -2.36
N MET A 155 23.26 -4.59 -1.48
CA MET A 155 24.41 -3.81 -1.04
C MET A 155 25.34 -4.64 -0.17
N ALA A 156 24.81 -5.35 0.83
CA ALA A 156 25.59 -6.23 1.68
C ALA A 156 26.35 -7.31 0.89
N ASP A 157 25.74 -7.87 -0.16
CA ASP A 157 26.41 -8.82 -1.06
C ASP A 157 27.53 -8.17 -1.89
N ARG A 158 27.36 -6.92 -2.32
CA ARG A 158 28.43 -6.17 -3.00
C ARG A 158 29.58 -5.88 -2.04
N ASP A 159 29.29 -5.46 -0.82
CA ASP A 159 30.30 -5.16 0.19
C ASP A 159 31.12 -6.41 0.54
N ARG A 160 30.47 -7.57 0.69
CA ARG A 160 31.19 -8.86 0.86
C ARG A 160 32.08 -9.18 -0.33
N LYS A 161 31.60 -8.98 -1.56
CA LYS A 161 32.41 -9.21 -2.77
C LYS A 161 33.59 -8.25 -2.88
N LEU A 162 33.42 -6.99 -2.47
CA LEU A 162 34.51 -6.01 -2.43
C LEU A 162 35.54 -6.39 -1.37
N ALA A 163 35.11 -6.74 -0.15
CA ALA A 163 36.00 -7.22 0.90
C ALA A 163 36.82 -8.44 0.45
N ASN A 164 36.18 -9.44 -0.16
CA ASN A 164 36.89 -10.62 -0.69
C ASN A 164 37.93 -10.26 -1.76
N ARG A 165 37.61 -9.30 -2.64
CA ARG A 165 38.56 -8.82 -3.67
C ARG A 165 39.72 -8.04 -3.06
N GLU A 166 39.47 -7.24 -2.04
CA GLU A 166 40.50 -6.53 -1.29
C GLU A 166 41.44 -7.50 -0.57
N GLU A 167 40.89 -8.54 0.08
CA GLU A 167 41.66 -9.62 0.69
C GLU A 167 42.54 -10.35 -0.35
N GLU A 168 42.00 -10.65 -1.53
CA GLU A 168 42.76 -11.29 -2.62
C GLU A 168 43.89 -10.39 -3.15
N LEU A 169 43.65 -9.08 -3.29
CA LEU A 169 44.70 -8.13 -3.68
C LEU A 169 45.81 -8.04 -2.64
N ILE A 170 45.47 -7.97 -1.35
CA ILE A 170 46.45 -7.97 -0.25
C ILE A 170 47.26 -9.27 -0.27
N ARG A 171 46.59 -10.41 -0.49
CA ARG A 171 47.25 -11.71 -0.61
C ARG A 171 48.25 -11.73 -1.76
N LEU A 172 47.85 -11.31 -2.95
CA LEU A 172 48.73 -11.27 -4.13
C LEU A 172 49.90 -10.29 -3.94
N GLN A 173 49.68 -9.15 -3.28
CA GLN A 173 50.74 -8.21 -2.93
C GLN A 173 51.76 -8.84 -1.96
N ASN A 174 51.28 -9.54 -0.93
CA ASN A 174 52.15 -10.25 0.02
C ASN A 174 52.93 -11.38 -0.66
N GLU A 175 52.28 -12.18 -1.51
CA GLU A 175 52.94 -13.24 -2.30
C GLU A 175 54.03 -12.65 -3.20
N ARG A 176 53.76 -11.52 -3.87
CA ARG A 176 54.76 -10.79 -4.68
C ARG A 176 55.92 -10.25 -3.84
N LEU A 177 55.65 -9.69 -2.66
CA LEU A 177 56.69 -9.22 -1.75
C LEU A 177 57.61 -10.36 -1.31
N VAL A 178 57.04 -11.50 -0.90
CA VAL A 178 57.82 -12.69 -0.53
C VAL A 178 58.66 -13.21 -1.71
N ALA A 179 58.12 -13.21 -2.93
CA ALA A 179 58.86 -13.58 -4.13
C ALA A 179 60.03 -12.62 -4.44
N LEU A 180 59.87 -11.32 -4.14
CA LEU A 180 60.95 -10.34 -4.28
C LEU A 180 62.02 -10.51 -3.21
N GLU A 181 61.63 -10.70 -1.94
CA GLU A 181 62.57 -10.95 -0.84
C GLU A 181 63.38 -12.24 -1.07
N THR A 182 62.76 -13.30 -1.58
CA THR A 182 63.46 -14.55 -1.92
C THR A 182 64.49 -14.33 -3.02
N ARG A 183 64.11 -13.62 -4.10
CA ARG A 183 65.05 -13.24 -5.16
C ARG A 183 66.18 -12.33 -4.67
N GLU A 184 65.90 -11.39 -3.76
CA GLU A 184 66.92 -10.53 -3.16
C GLU A 184 67.92 -11.34 -2.33
N ARG A 185 67.45 -12.28 -1.51
CA ARG A 185 68.30 -13.22 -0.77
C ARG A 185 69.17 -14.07 -1.71
N GLU A 186 68.63 -14.54 -2.83
CA GLU A 186 69.40 -15.29 -3.83
C GLU A 186 70.48 -14.42 -4.49
N ILE A 187 70.17 -13.17 -4.85
CA ILE A 187 71.15 -12.22 -5.41
C ILE A 187 72.25 -11.93 -4.40
N LEU A 188 71.91 -11.70 -3.13
CA LEU A 188 72.88 -11.53 -2.06
C LEU A 188 73.80 -12.75 -1.96
N LYS A 189 73.22 -13.96 -1.92
CA LYS A 189 74.00 -15.21 -1.88
C LYS A 189 74.94 -15.36 -3.07
N ILE A 190 74.47 -15.09 -4.30
CA ILE A 190 75.30 -15.13 -5.51
C ILE A 190 76.43 -14.10 -5.41
N SER A 191 76.15 -12.90 -4.91
CA SER A 191 77.16 -11.84 -4.75
C SER A 191 78.24 -12.22 -3.72
N GLU A 192 77.84 -12.85 -2.61
CA GLU A 192 78.75 -13.38 -1.59
C GLU A 192 79.62 -14.52 -2.17
N GLU A 193 79.02 -15.45 -2.91
CA GLU A 193 79.73 -16.52 -3.60
C GLU A 193 80.73 -15.99 -4.64
N MET A 194 80.34 -14.97 -5.42
CA MET A 194 81.21 -14.31 -6.40
C MET A 194 82.38 -13.60 -5.74
N PHE A 195 82.13 -12.86 -4.65
CA PHE A 195 83.18 -12.21 -3.88
C PHE A 195 84.16 -13.23 -3.28
N ALA A 196 83.65 -14.33 -2.72
CA ALA A 196 84.47 -15.42 -2.20
C ALA A 196 85.34 -16.07 -3.29
N ARG A 197 84.77 -16.33 -4.48
CA ARG A 197 85.53 -16.84 -5.64
C ARG A 197 86.58 -15.84 -6.13
N GLN A 198 86.25 -14.56 -6.17
CA GLN A 198 87.20 -13.51 -6.57
C GLN A 198 88.36 -13.42 -5.58
N LYS A 199 88.08 -13.50 -4.28
CA LYS A 199 89.11 -13.51 -3.23
C LYS A 199 90.00 -14.75 -3.36
N ALA A 200 89.43 -15.94 -3.50
CA ALA A 200 90.19 -17.17 -3.70
C ALA A 200 91.04 -17.12 -4.99
N SER A 201 90.50 -16.55 -6.07
CA SER A 201 91.24 -16.32 -7.32
C SER A 201 92.39 -15.32 -7.12
N ALA A 202 92.17 -14.24 -6.38
CA ALA A 202 93.23 -13.27 -6.06
C ALA A 202 94.36 -13.92 -5.23
N GLU A 203 94.02 -14.74 -4.23
CA GLU A 203 95.00 -15.52 -3.44
C GLU A 203 95.76 -16.52 -4.34
N GLN A 204 95.09 -17.18 -5.28
CA GLN A 204 95.74 -18.04 -6.27
C GLN A 204 96.69 -17.23 -7.17
N HIS A 205 96.26 -16.07 -7.67
CA HIS A 205 97.11 -15.19 -8.48
C HIS A 205 98.34 -14.70 -7.70
N GLU A 206 98.18 -14.34 -6.42
CA GLU A 206 99.28 -13.97 -5.54
C GLU A 206 100.28 -15.13 -5.40
N SER A 207 99.80 -16.37 -5.15
CA SER A 207 100.67 -17.55 -5.09
C SER A 207 101.41 -17.84 -6.41
N VAL A 208 100.79 -17.59 -7.56
CA VAL A 208 101.45 -17.71 -8.88
C VAL A 208 102.52 -16.64 -9.06
N VAL A 209 102.26 -15.41 -8.62
CA VAL A 209 103.25 -14.32 -8.67
C VAL A 209 104.43 -14.63 -7.75
N GLU A 210 104.19 -15.15 -6.55
CA GLU A 210 105.25 -15.63 -5.65
C GLU A 210 106.12 -16.71 -6.33
N LEU A 211 105.50 -17.73 -6.92
CA LEU A 211 106.22 -18.78 -7.68
C LEU A 211 106.98 -18.22 -8.90
N GLN A 212 106.41 -17.23 -9.60
CA GLN A 212 107.10 -16.55 -10.69
C GLN A 212 108.34 -15.79 -10.19
N ASN A 213 108.25 -15.15 -9.03
CA ASN A 213 109.38 -14.47 -8.41
C ASN A 213 110.45 -15.47 -7.97
N THR A 214 110.09 -16.58 -7.32
CA THR A 214 111.08 -17.61 -6.93
C THR A 214 111.78 -18.21 -8.15
N LEU A 215 111.04 -18.52 -9.22
CA LEU A 215 111.65 -18.99 -10.48
C LEU A 215 112.58 -17.96 -11.10
N ARG A 216 112.22 -16.67 -11.03
CA ARG A 216 113.06 -15.57 -11.51
C ARG A 216 114.35 -15.48 -10.69
N ASP A 217 114.25 -15.60 -9.38
CA ASP A 217 115.41 -15.58 -8.47
C ASP A 217 116.32 -16.78 -8.70
N GLU A 218 115.77 -17.98 -8.89
CA GLU A 218 116.52 -19.17 -9.28
C GLU A 218 117.20 -19.03 -10.64
N LEU A 219 116.52 -18.45 -11.64
CA LEU A 219 117.11 -18.17 -12.95
C LEU A 219 118.25 -17.15 -12.85
N ASN A 220 118.10 -16.11 -12.03
CA ASN A 220 119.16 -15.15 -11.76
C ASN A 220 120.34 -15.83 -11.04
N HIS A 221 120.07 -16.69 -10.06
CA HIS A 221 121.11 -17.44 -9.37
C HIS A 221 121.89 -18.36 -10.33
N LEU A 222 121.18 -19.10 -11.19
CA LEU A 222 121.81 -19.93 -12.23
C LEU A 222 122.60 -19.08 -13.23
N ALA A 223 122.14 -17.87 -13.57
CA ALA A 223 122.89 -16.95 -14.40
C ALA A 223 124.18 -16.48 -13.72
N ASP A 224 124.12 -16.11 -12.43
CA ASP A 224 125.30 -15.75 -11.62
C ASP A 224 126.28 -16.93 -11.48
N GLU A 225 125.77 -18.15 -11.29
CA GLU A 225 126.60 -19.36 -11.25
C GLU A 225 127.26 -19.64 -12.60
N ARG A 226 126.54 -19.47 -13.71
CA ARG A 226 127.11 -19.56 -15.06
C ARG A 226 128.15 -18.49 -15.31
N GLU A 227 127.94 -17.26 -14.84
CA GLU A 227 128.94 -16.19 -14.95
C GLU A 227 130.19 -16.54 -14.13
N LYS A 228 130.04 -17.05 -12.90
CA LYS A 228 131.17 -17.55 -12.10
C LYS A 228 131.90 -18.70 -12.77
N LEU A 229 131.17 -19.65 -13.36
CA LEU A 229 131.77 -20.75 -14.13
C LEU A 229 132.49 -20.24 -15.36
N ALA A 230 131.91 -19.30 -16.10
CA ALA A 230 132.55 -18.66 -17.25
C ALA A 230 133.81 -17.88 -16.85
N VAL A 231 133.84 -17.23 -15.68
CA VAL A 231 135.04 -16.59 -15.12
C VAL A 231 136.09 -17.64 -14.75
N LYS A 232 135.70 -18.75 -14.14
CA LYS A 232 136.61 -19.88 -13.85
C LYS A 232 137.16 -20.49 -15.14
N GLU A 233 136.32 -20.67 -16.15
CA GLU A 233 136.71 -21.13 -17.49
C GLU A 233 137.70 -20.17 -18.14
N LYS A 234 137.46 -18.85 -18.08
CA LYS A 234 138.45 -17.85 -18.52
C LYS A 234 139.77 -17.96 -17.75
N SER A 235 139.72 -18.13 -16.43
CA SER A 235 140.94 -18.31 -15.62
C SER A 235 141.66 -19.62 -15.93
N LEU A 236 140.93 -20.69 -16.26
CA LEU A 236 141.49 -21.95 -16.73
C LEU A 236 142.12 -21.78 -18.11
N LEU A 237 141.46 -21.12 -19.05
CA LEU A 237 142.00 -20.79 -20.37
C LEU A 237 143.25 -19.89 -20.27
N GLU A 238 143.29 -18.96 -19.30
CA GLU A 238 144.49 -18.18 -19.00
C GLU A 238 145.59 -19.05 -18.40
N ALA A 239 145.27 -19.97 -17.49
CA ALA A 239 146.23 -20.93 -16.95
C ALA A 239 146.76 -21.90 -18.03
N GLU A 240 145.88 -22.38 -18.92
CA GLU A 240 146.24 -23.13 -20.11
C GLU A 240 147.15 -22.29 -21.00
N ARG A 241 146.83 -21.02 -21.28
CA ARG A 241 147.73 -20.11 -22.00
C ARG A 241 149.09 -19.95 -21.31
N TYR A 242 149.15 -19.87 -19.98
CA TYR A 242 150.42 -19.84 -19.24
C TYR A 242 151.20 -21.16 -19.36
N ILE A 243 150.52 -22.30 -19.37
CA ILE A 243 151.13 -23.62 -19.59
C ILE A 243 151.58 -23.76 -21.03
N THR A 244 150.78 -23.33 -22.01
CA THR A 244 151.16 -23.27 -23.42
C THR A 244 152.35 -22.33 -23.61
N ALA A 245 152.38 -21.16 -22.98
CA ALA A 245 153.53 -20.26 -22.99
C ALA A 245 154.77 -20.87 -22.29
N ALA A 246 154.59 -21.66 -21.23
CA ALA A 246 155.66 -22.39 -20.56
C ALA A 246 156.15 -23.62 -21.37
N LEU A 247 155.28 -24.22 -22.18
CA LEU A 247 155.60 -25.28 -23.14
C LEU A 247 156.27 -24.73 -24.40
N GLU A 248 155.87 -23.55 -24.89
CA GLU A 248 156.53 -22.81 -25.98
C GLU A 248 157.95 -22.37 -25.58
N ALA A 249 158.18 -22.02 -24.30
CA ALA A 249 159.52 -21.79 -23.74
C ALA A 249 160.39 -23.06 -23.65
N SER A 250 159.83 -24.25 -23.92
CA SER A 250 160.51 -25.55 -23.98
C SER A 250 160.58 -26.14 -25.41
N GLY A 251 160.34 -25.35 -26.46
CA GLY A 251 160.67 -25.71 -27.84
C GLY A 251 159.92 -26.93 -28.37
N ILE A 252 158.60 -26.94 -28.27
CA ILE A 252 157.73 -27.89 -28.98
C ILE A 252 156.55 -27.11 -29.58
N ASP A 253 156.53 -27.05 -30.92
CA ASP A 253 155.56 -26.34 -31.74
C ASP A 253 154.19 -27.04 -31.78
N LEU A 254 153.17 -26.18 -31.70
CA LEU A 254 151.72 -26.24 -31.92
C LEU A 254 151.24 -27.15 -33.09
N PRO A 255 149.93 -27.56 -33.19
CA PRO A 255 148.86 -26.57 -33.32
C PRO A 255 147.40 -26.88 -32.90
N ASP A 256 146.74 -25.73 -32.81
CA ASP A 256 145.34 -25.33 -32.65
C ASP A 256 144.23 -26.16 -33.35
N GLU A 257 143.07 -26.15 -32.68
CA GLU A 257 141.73 -26.35 -33.21
C GLU A 257 141.40 -25.38 -34.36
N PRO A 258 140.33 -25.63 -35.15
CA PRO A 258 139.09 -24.91 -34.83
C PRO A 258 137.75 -25.63 -35.16
N GLU A 259 136.74 -25.24 -34.38
CA GLU A 259 135.37 -24.81 -34.76
C GLU A 259 134.44 -25.84 -35.44
N GLU A 260 133.39 -26.36 -34.80
CA GLU A 260 132.18 -25.77 -34.20
C GLU A 260 131.12 -25.26 -35.23
N ARG A 261 129.90 -25.82 -35.07
CA ARG A 261 128.54 -25.26 -35.32
C ARG A 261 127.69 -25.84 -36.44
N THR A 262 126.76 -26.70 -36.02
CA THR A 262 125.36 -26.80 -36.48
C THR A 262 124.47 -26.90 -35.22
N PRO A 263 123.14 -26.72 -35.22
CA PRO A 263 122.19 -26.18 -36.21
C PRO A 263 121.22 -25.10 -35.61
N PRO A 264 120.30 -24.50 -36.41
CA PRO A 264 119.28 -23.56 -35.94
C PRO A 264 117.97 -24.22 -35.43
N PRO A 265 117.10 -23.47 -34.70
CA PRO A 265 115.98 -23.97 -33.86
C PRO A 265 114.61 -24.09 -34.59
N PRO A 266 113.59 -24.73 -33.96
CA PRO A 266 112.29 -25.02 -34.58
C PRO A 266 111.29 -23.85 -34.47
N PRO A 267 110.27 -23.75 -35.36
CA PRO A 267 109.18 -22.81 -35.20
C PRO A 267 107.92 -23.41 -34.53
N ALA A 268 107.38 -22.58 -33.63
CA ALA A 268 106.03 -22.42 -33.09
C ALA A 268 104.91 -23.42 -33.47
N VAL A 269 104.31 -23.97 -32.41
CA VAL A 269 102.97 -24.58 -32.38
C VAL A 269 101.94 -23.47 -32.25
N GLU A 270 101.10 -23.26 -33.26
CA GLU A 270 99.93 -22.39 -33.18
C GLU A 270 98.65 -23.20 -32.96
N MET A 271 97.82 -22.67 -32.07
CA MET A 271 96.65 -23.31 -31.48
C MET A 271 95.49 -23.41 -32.47
N GLN A 272 94.88 -24.59 -32.49
CA GLN A 272 93.66 -24.91 -33.22
C GLN A 272 92.41 -24.62 -32.36
N PRO A 273 91.39 -23.92 -32.89
CA PRO A 273 90.03 -24.01 -32.35
C PRO A 273 89.10 -24.82 -33.27
N PRO A 274 88.20 -25.66 -32.72
CA PRO A 274 87.28 -26.48 -33.51
C PRO A 274 85.93 -25.79 -33.80
N ARG A 275 85.30 -26.23 -34.89
CA ARG A 275 83.86 -26.13 -35.23
C ARG A 275 83.27 -27.55 -35.13
N PRO A 276 81.95 -27.81 -35.24
CA PRO A 276 80.70 -27.05 -35.00
C PRO A 276 79.76 -27.91 -34.06
N PRO A 277 78.39 -27.89 -34.00
CA PRO A 277 77.41 -27.84 -35.09
C PRO A 277 76.15 -26.96 -34.87
N SER A 278 75.41 -26.84 -35.99
CA SER A 278 74.09 -26.24 -36.17
C SER A 278 72.97 -27.29 -35.99
N ARG A 279 71.85 -26.92 -35.36
CA ARG A 279 70.43 -27.35 -35.54
C ARG A 279 69.64 -27.05 -34.27
N ALA A 280 68.61 -26.20 -34.30
CA ALA A 280 67.24 -26.40 -34.79
C ALA A 280 66.31 -27.07 -33.76
N GLY A 281 65.16 -26.43 -33.52
CA GLY A 281 64.12 -26.72 -32.52
C GLY A 281 64.00 -25.52 -31.58
N THR A 282 62.87 -24.84 -31.39
CA THR A 282 61.48 -25.30 -31.37
C THR A 282 60.54 -24.08 -31.38
N THR A 283 59.45 -24.21 -32.15
CA THR A 283 58.06 -23.80 -31.87
C THR A 283 57.71 -22.39 -31.36
N ALA A 284 57.00 -21.67 -32.24
CA ALA A 284 55.66 -21.09 -32.04
C ALA A 284 55.40 -20.13 -30.86
N VAL A 285 55.25 -18.84 -31.19
CA VAL A 285 54.18 -18.01 -30.63
C VAL A 285 53.55 -17.23 -31.79
N ALA A 286 52.42 -17.75 -32.28
CA ALA A 286 51.51 -17.01 -33.14
C ALA A 286 50.80 -15.95 -32.28
N GLN A 287 50.84 -14.71 -32.74
CA GLN A 287 49.97 -13.66 -32.24
C GLN A 287 48.54 -14.00 -32.66
N ALA A 288 47.66 -14.20 -31.68
CA ALA A 288 46.23 -14.26 -31.89
C ALA A 288 45.64 -12.85 -31.82
N PRO A 289 45.01 -12.31 -32.88
CA PRO A 289 43.88 -11.42 -32.71
C PRO A 289 42.65 -12.30 -32.47
N LEU A 290 42.09 -12.23 -31.26
CA LEU A 290 40.78 -12.79 -30.95
C LEU A 290 39.74 -12.01 -31.76
N HIS A 291 39.27 -12.65 -32.83
CA HIS A 291 38.02 -12.34 -33.50
C HIS A 291 36.89 -12.73 -32.54
N ASP A 292 36.06 -11.75 -32.15
CA ASP A 292 34.77 -11.97 -31.50
C ASP A 292 33.82 -12.65 -32.50
N GLU A 293 33.72 -13.97 -32.44
CA GLU A 293 32.61 -14.73 -33.01
C GLU A 293 31.53 -14.93 -31.92
N ILE A 294 30.73 -13.89 -31.67
CA ILE A 294 29.39 -14.02 -31.08
C ILE A 294 28.45 -13.03 -31.77
N PHE A 295 28.28 -13.13 -33.10
CA PHE A 295 27.11 -12.55 -33.79
C PHE A 295 26.98 -13.25 -35.16
N GLU A 296 26.49 -14.49 -35.15
CA GLU A 296 25.91 -15.13 -36.34
C GLU A 296 24.46 -14.66 -36.52
N ASP A 297 24.20 -14.15 -37.73
CA ASP A 297 22.98 -14.09 -38.54
C ASP A 297 21.58 -14.33 -37.92
N GLU A 298 20.76 -13.26 -37.92
CA GLU A 298 19.37 -13.17 -38.48
C GLU A 298 18.64 -11.93 -37.92
N PRO A 299 17.51 -11.51 -38.54
CA PRO A 299 17.35 -10.80 -39.79
C PRO A 299 17.34 -9.27 -39.59
N VAL A 300 17.45 -8.51 -40.67
CA VAL A 300 17.17 -7.06 -40.68
C VAL A 300 15.65 -6.85 -40.55
N GLU A 301 15.11 -7.09 -39.35
CA GLU A 301 13.87 -6.46 -38.95
C GLU A 301 14.22 -5.05 -38.50
N THR A 302 13.66 -4.09 -39.21
CA THR A 302 13.71 -2.66 -38.91
C THR A 302 13.39 -2.46 -37.44
N LYS A 303 14.44 -2.34 -36.60
CA LYS A 303 14.30 -1.96 -35.19
C LYS A 303 13.36 -0.76 -35.16
N PRO A 304 12.20 -0.85 -34.49
CA PRO A 304 11.34 0.30 -34.34
C PRO A 304 12.18 1.38 -33.67
N ARG A 305 12.35 2.51 -34.36
CA ARG A 305 13.18 3.63 -33.87
C ARG A 305 12.62 4.19 -32.56
N VAL A 306 11.40 3.82 -32.21
CA VAL A 306 10.69 4.23 -31.01
C VAL A 306 10.47 3.00 -30.11
N SER A 307 10.98 3.06 -28.89
CA SER A 307 10.73 2.04 -27.86
C SER A 307 9.23 1.93 -27.58
N ARG A 308 8.74 0.73 -27.26
CA ARG A 308 7.35 0.50 -26.82
C ARG A 308 6.94 1.45 -25.69
N ALA A 309 7.87 1.75 -24.78
CA ALA A 309 7.67 2.70 -23.70
C ALA A 309 7.43 4.13 -24.22
N ASP A 310 8.26 4.60 -25.15
CA ASP A 310 8.16 5.93 -25.74
C ASP A 310 6.87 6.09 -26.57
N ALA A 311 6.47 5.05 -27.31
CA ALA A 311 5.22 5.04 -28.07
C ALA A 311 4.01 5.10 -27.15
N LEU A 312 4.03 4.36 -26.03
CA LEU A 312 2.97 4.37 -25.03
C LEU A 312 2.87 5.73 -24.32
N GLU A 313 4.00 6.33 -23.95
CA GLU A 313 4.03 7.66 -23.32
C GLU A 313 3.41 8.73 -24.24
N ARG A 314 3.78 8.72 -25.53
CA ARG A 314 3.23 9.64 -26.53
C ARG A 314 1.74 9.42 -26.80
N MET A 315 1.29 8.16 -26.85
CA MET A 315 -0.14 7.84 -26.97
C MET A 315 -0.94 8.29 -25.75
N THR A 316 -0.38 8.12 -24.55
CA THR A 316 -1.02 8.52 -23.30
C THR A 316 -1.17 10.04 -23.24
N LYS A 317 -0.10 10.75 -23.62
CA LYS A 317 -0.13 12.22 -23.74
C LYS A 317 -1.19 12.68 -24.74
N ALA A 318 -1.27 12.04 -25.92
CA ALA A 318 -2.27 12.33 -26.93
C ALA A 318 -3.72 12.11 -26.42
N LEU A 319 -3.96 11.00 -25.70
CA LEU A 319 -5.25 10.68 -25.07
C LEU A 319 -5.67 11.73 -24.03
N GLU A 320 -4.77 12.14 -23.17
CA GLU A 320 -5.03 13.16 -22.14
C GLU A 320 -5.34 14.52 -22.76
N THR A 321 -4.56 14.95 -23.76
CA THR A 321 -4.83 16.19 -24.49
C THR A 321 -6.14 16.15 -25.26
N ALA A 322 -6.49 15.01 -25.87
CA ALA A 322 -7.76 14.83 -26.57
C ALA A 322 -8.95 14.91 -25.61
N LYS A 323 -8.83 14.30 -24.41
CA LYS A 323 -9.83 14.38 -23.35
C LYS A 323 -10.02 15.83 -22.87
N ARG A 324 -8.92 16.55 -22.62
CA ARG A 324 -8.96 17.96 -22.23
C ARG A 324 -9.60 18.84 -23.33
N ALA A 325 -9.31 18.57 -24.60
CA ALA A 325 -9.93 19.28 -25.72
C ALA A 325 -11.43 19.00 -25.86
N ARG A 326 -11.86 17.76 -25.61
CA ARG A 326 -13.28 17.37 -25.56
C ARG A 326 -14.01 18.06 -24.41
N ASP A 327 -13.42 18.05 -23.23
CA ASP A 327 -14.02 18.65 -22.03
C ASP A 327 -14.08 20.19 -22.16
N ALA A 328 -13.23 20.78 -23.02
CA ALA A 328 -13.31 22.18 -23.45
C ALA A 328 -14.31 22.43 -24.61
N GLY A 329 -15.14 21.45 -24.98
CA GLY A 329 -16.21 21.58 -25.97
C GLY A 329 -15.77 21.56 -27.43
N LYS A 330 -14.53 21.14 -27.74
CA LYS A 330 -14.02 21.14 -29.12
C LYS A 330 -14.43 19.89 -29.89
N ASN A 331 -14.59 20.02 -31.21
CA ASN A 331 -14.91 18.89 -32.07
C ASN A 331 -13.69 17.96 -32.20
N VAL A 332 -13.74 16.83 -31.49
CA VAL A 332 -12.68 15.81 -31.48
C VAL A 332 -13.03 14.57 -32.33
N SER A 333 -13.97 14.70 -33.27
CA SER A 333 -14.49 13.54 -34.03
C SER A 333 -13.43 12.89 -34.92
N ASP A 334 -12.63 13.70 -35.63
CA ASP A 334 -11.56 13.18 -36.49
C ASP A 334 -10.33 12.76 -35.67
N ILE A 335 -10.00 13.51 -34.62
CA ILE A 335 -9.00 13.12 -33.61
C ILE A 335 -9.34 11.74 -33.01
N ARG A 336 -10.62 11.44 -32.73
CA ARG A 336 -11.04 10.14 -32.19
C ARG A 336 -10.83 9.00 -33.19
N LYS A 337 -10.98 9.25 -34.49
CA LYS A 337 -10.69 8.25 -35.54
C LYS A 337 -9.18 7.97 -35.61
N SER A 338 -8.37 9.02 -35.64
CA SER A 338 -6.90 8.91 -35.65
C SER A 338 -6.37 8.21 -34.39
N LEU A 339 -6.96 8.49 -33.22
CA LEU A 339 -6.61 7.84 -31.95
C LEU A 339 -6.95 6.34 -31.92
N LYS A 340 -8.07 5.96 -32.56
CA LYS A 340 -8.45 4.54 -32.72
C LYS A 340 -7.48 3.82 -33.65
N GLN A 341 -7.04 4.49 -34.73
CA GLN A 341 -6.04 3.96 -35.66
C GLN A 341 -4.66 3.83 -34.99
N ALA A 342 -4.23 4.84 -34.23
CA ALA A 342 -2.98 4.79 -33.46
C ALA A 342 -2.98 3.64 -32.45
N ARG A 343 -4.12 3.37 -31.81
CA ARG A 343 -4.29 2.24 -30.90
C ARG A 343 -4.21 0.89 -31.63
N ALA A 344 -4.86 0.77 -32.79
CA ALA A 344 -4.77 -0.44 -33.59
C ALA A 344 -3.31 -0.74 -34.03
N SER A 345 -2.55 0.29 -34.42
CA SER A 345 -1.13 0.15 -34.75
C SER A 345 -0.25 -0.20 -33.54
N PHE A 346 -0.61 0.27 -32.34
CA PHE A 346 0.10 -0.11 -31.12
C PHE A 346 -0.19 -1.56 -30.72
N GLU A 347 -1.42 -2.01 -30.90
CA GLU A 347 -1.85 -3.39 -30.64
C GLU A 347 -1.29 -4.37 -31.68
N SER A 348 -1.02 -3.94 -32.92
CA SER A 348 -0.35 -4.74 -33.95
C SER A 348 1.17 -4.86 -33.79
N GLY A 349 1.77 -4.11 -32.85
CA GLY A 349 3.22 -4.10 -32.61
C GLY A 349 3.99 -3.06 -33.45
N ASP A 350 3.31 -2.27 -34.29
CA ASP A 350 3.90 -1.21 -35.10
C ASP A 350 4.08 0.09 -34.29
N TYR A 351 4.98 0.05 -33.31
CA TYR A 351 5.21 1.17 -32.36
C TYR A 351 5.66 2.48 -33.04
N ASP A 352 6.37 2.39 -34.16
CA ASP A 352 6.79 3.54 -34.96
C ASP A 352 5.58 4.23 -35.62
N ALA A 353 4.63 3.46 -36.16
CA ALA A 353 3.41 3.99 -36.75
C ALA A 353 2.49 4.60 -35.67
N ALA A 354 2.34 3.91 -34.54
CA ALA A 354 1.60 4.40 -33.39
C ALA A 354 2.18 5.71 -32.83
N SER A 355 3.51 5.83 -32.72
CA SER A 355 4.15 7.06 -32.27
C SER A 355 4.01 8.21 -33.26
N ARG A 356 4.02 7.95 -34.58
CA ARG A 356 3.82 9.01 -35.59
C ARG A 356 2.39 9.53 -35.55
N LEU A 357 1.41 8.62 -35.50
CA LEU A 357 0.00 8.98 -35.39
C LEU A 357 -0.29 9.73 -34.08
N ALA A 358 0.33 9.34 -32.96
CA ALA A 358 0.21 10.07 -31.70
C ALA A 358 0.80 11.49 -31.76
N ALA A 359 1.92 11.68 -32.46
CA ALA A 359 2.53 12.99 -32.66
C ALA A 359 1.71 13.88 -33.61
N GLU A 360 1.10 13.30 -34.65
CA GLU A 360 0.19 13.99 -35.56
C GLU A 360 -1.09 14.44 -34.83
N ILE A 361 -1.67 13.59 -33.99
CA ILE A 361 -2.81 13.93 -33.12
C ILE A 361 -2.47 15.08 -32.17
N LEU A 362 -1.28 15.05 -31.55
CA LEU A 362 -0.83 16.14 -30.69
C LEU A 362 -0.70 17.46 -31.46
N ARG A 363 -0.16 17.40 -32.68
CA ARG A 363 -0.03 18.58 -33.56
C ARG A 363 -1.38 19.12 -34.03
N GLU A 364 -2.34 18.25 -34.36
CA GLU A 364 -3.71 18.65 -34.72
C GLU A 364 -4.45 19.25 -33.52
N LEU A 365 -4.29 18.67 -32.33
CA LEU A 365 -4.86 19.19 -31.09
C LEU A 365 -4.24 20.55 -30.70
N GLU A 366 -2.93 20.71 -30.88
CA GLU A 366 -2.25 22.00 -30.69
C GLU A 366 -2.69 23.03 -31.71
N ALA A 367 -2.87 22.66 -32.98
CA ALA A 367 -3.40 23.55 -34.02
C ALA A 367 -4.85 23.99 -33.73
N VAL A 368 -5.69 23.07 -33.25
CA VAL A 368 -7.07 23.36 -32.80
C VAL A 368 -7.10 24.19 -31.51
N VAL A 369 -6.01 24.21 -30.74
CA VAL A 369 -5.81 25.09 -29.57
C VAL A 369 -5.24 26.45 -29.95
N ALA A 370 -4.39 26.52 -30.96
CA ALA A 370 -3.73 27.73 -31.44
C ALA A 370 -4.55 28.54 -32.45
N ALA A 371 -5.51 27.94 -33.17
CA ALA A 371 -6.42 28.60 -34.11
C ALA A 371 -7.52 29.43 -33.40
N ARG A 372 -7.14 30.10 -32.32
CA ARG A 372 -7.99 30.87 -31.41
C ARG A 372 -8.15 32.32 -31.83
#